data_AF-A0A947NWK7-F1
#
_entry.id   AF-A0A947NWK7-F1
#
_cell.length_a   1.000
_cell.length_b   1.000
_cell.length_c   1.000
_cell.angle_alpha   90.00
_cell.angle_beta   90.00
_cell.angle_gamma   90.00
#
_symmetry.space_group_name_H-M   'P 1'
#
loop_
_entity.id
_entity.type
_entity.pdbx_description
1 polymer ?
#
loop_
_entity_poly.entity_id
_entity_poly.type
_entity_poly.pdbx_seq_one_letter_code
_entity_poly.pdbx_strand_id
1 'polypeptide(L)'
;MKKWITVSLLLLVFLAGLAALATASEDNLNIPVKKLYSAPLDGSNQIYEIPVEVVLLDISEDGNWYKVKISYGVGPFSYTFVGWTHIPVSDIRSQRQEEASEVATLLKE
;
A
#
# COMPACT_ATOMS: atom_id res chain seq x y z
N MET A 1 37.25 41.61 -1.91
CA MET A 1 36.37 41.07 -0.85
C MET A 1 34.93 40.81 -1.33
N LYS A 2 34.27 41.73 -2.05
CA LYS A 2 32.88 41.56 -2.53
C LYS A 2 32.61 40.33 -3.42
N LYS A 3 33.52 40.00 -4.35
CA LYS A 3 33.34 38.87 -5.31
C LYS A 3 33.38 37.49 -4.64
N TRP A 4 34.11 37.34 -3.54
CA TRP A 4 34.22 36.07 -2.80
C TRP A 4 32.95 35.77 -1.99
N ILE A 5 32.29 36.81 -1.46
CA ILE A 5 31.03 36.70 -0.75
C ILE A 5 29.91 36.23 -1.70
N THR A 6 29.88 36.75 -2.93
CA THR A 6 28.87 36.35 -3.93
C THR A 6 29.03 34.89 -4.35
N VAL A 7 30.28 34.40 -4.50
CA VAL A 7 30.55 33.00 -4.84
C VAL A 7 30.18 32.06 -3.69
N SER A 8 30.50 32.41 -2.44
CA SER A 8 30.07 31.64 -1.26
C SER A 8 28.55 31.60 -1.13
N LEU A 9 27.84 32.70 -1.40
CA LEU A 9 26.38 32.73 -1.33
C LEU A 9 25.73 31.82 -2.39
N LEU A 10 26.28 31.81 -3.61
CA LEU A 10 25.78 31.00 -4.72
C LEU A 10 26.02 29.50 -4.48
N LEU A 11 27.15 29.16 -3.87
CA LEU A 11 27.46 27.79 -3.43
C LEU A 11 26.49 27.31 -2.34
N LEU A 12 26.13 28.17 -1.40
CA LEU A 12 25.21 27.83 -0.31
C LEU A 12 23.78 27.59 -0.81
N VAL A 13 23.34 28.37 -1.80
CA VAL A 13 22.05 28.15 -2.50
C VAL A 13 22.07 26.85 -3.29
N PHE A 14 23.18 26.51 -3.94
CA PHE A 14 23.33 25.24 -4.67
C PHE A 14 23.31 24.02 -3.73
N LEU A 15 24.00 24.10 -2.58
CA LEU A 15 23.96 23.04 -1.56
C LEU A 15 22.57 22.89 -0.92
N ALA A 16 21.84 23.97 -0.71
CA ALA A 16 20.47 23.90 -0.20
C ALA A 16 19.49 23.24 -1.19
N GLY A 17 19.71 23.42 -2.51
CA GLY A 17 18.92 22.77 -3.56
C GLY A 17 19.08 21.25 -3.61
N LEU A 18 20.28 20.72 -3.34
CA LEU A 18 20.52 19.27 -3.31
C LEU A 18 19.84 18.57 -2.12
N ALA A 19 19.65 19.26 -0.99
CA ALA A 19 19.00 18.68 0.19
C ALA A 19 17.49 18.43 -0.02
N ALA A 20 16.85 19.15 -0.95
CA ALA A 20 15.42 18.99 -1.24
C ALA A 20 15.08 17.74 -2.08
N LEU A 21 16.08 17.09 -2.69
CA LEU A 21 15.89 15.88 -3.50
C LEU A 21 16.05 14.58 -2.70
N ALA A 22 16.43 14.66 -1.42
CA ALA A 22 16.71 13.51 -0.57
C ALA A 22 15.52 13.07 0.30
N THR A 23 14.32 13.65 0.12
CA THR A 23 13.11 13.13 0.76
C THR A 23 12.61 11.96 -0.06
N ALA A 24 13.27 10.81 0.09
CA ALA A 24 12.69 9.52 -0.28
C ALA A 24 11.42 9.37 0.57
N SER A 25 10.26 9.51 -0.06
CA SER A 25 9.00 9.15 0.53
C SER A 25 9.07 7.65 0.82
N GLU A 26 9.16 7.27 2.09
CA GLU A 26 8.88 5.91 2.52
C GLU A 26 7.41 5.66 2.24
N ASP A 27 7.15 5.18 1.03
CA ASP A 27 5.84 4.74 0.62
C ASP A 27 5.54 3.53 1.49
N ASN A 28 4.77 3.76 2.56
CA ASN A 28 4.38 2.75 3.51
C ASN A 28 3.36 1.86 2.82
N LEU A 29 3.87 0.95 1.99
CA LEU A 29 3.11 -0.05 1.26
C LEU A 29 2.43 -0.95 2.29
N ASN A 30 1.19 -0.59 2.61
CA ASN A 30 0.33 -1.33 3.52
C ASN A 30 -0.20 -2.56 2.80
N ILE A 31 0.66 -3.57 2.64
CA ILE A 31 0.33 -4.81 1.96
C ILE A 31 -0.22 -5.79 3.01
N PRO A 32 -1.44 -6.32 2.84
CA PRO A 32 -2.01 -7.29 3.76
C PRO A 32 -1.25 -8.63 3.67
N VAL A 33 -0.38 -8.88 4.64
CA VAL A 33 0.36 -10.15 4.77
C VAL A 33 -0.56 -11.20 5.40
N LYS A 34 -0.62 -12.41 4.85
CA LYS A 34 -1.38 -13.56 5.41
C LYS A 34 -0.50 -14.57 6.13
N LYS A 35 0.75 -14.72 5.68
CA LYS A 35 1.70 -15.72 6.18
C LYS A 35 3.06 -15.07 6.34
N LEU A 36 3.69 -15.32 7.49
CA LEU A 36 5.05 -14.88 7.77
C LEU A 36 5.98 -16.09 7.69
N TYR A 37 7.03 -15.98 6.89
CA TYR A 37 8.03 -17.03 6.71
C TYR A 37 9.38 -16.60 7.29
N SER A 38 10.19 -17.58 7.69
CA SER A 38 11.47 -17.36 8.39
C SER A 38 12.59 -16.76 7.56
N ALA A 39 12.43 -16.79 6.24
CA ALA A 39 13.43 -16.37 5.27
C ALA A 39 12.76 -16.17 3.90
N PRO A 40 13.29 -15.29 3.04
CA PRO A 40 12.78 -15.02 1.69
C PRO A 40 13.26 -16.10 0.69
N LEU A 41 12.94 -17.36 0.96
CA LEU A 41 13.40 -18.52 0.20
C LEU A 41 12.24 -19.50 0.03
N ASP A 42 12.16 -20.16 -1.12
CA ASP A 42 11.19 -21.24 -1.33
C ASP A 42 11.46 -22.40 -0.36
N GLY A 43 10.40 -22.90 0.27
CA GLY A 43 10.50 -23.96 1.29
C GLY A 43 10.85 -23.47 2.71
N SER A 44 10.91 -22.15 2.93
CA SER A 44 11.09 -21.55 4.26
C SER A 44 9.99 -21.94 5.24
N ASN A 45 10.35 -22.14 6.51
CA ASN A 45 9.40 -22.48 7.56
C ASN A 45 8.43 -21.32 7.81
N GLN A 46 7.13 -21.63 7.84
CA GLN A 46 6.10 -20.67 8.25
C GLN A 46 6.28 -20.38 9.75
N ILE A 47 6.56 -19.13 10.09
CA ILE A 47 6.68 -18.67 11.48
C ILE A 47 5.30 -18.44 12.08
N TYR A 48 4.40 -17.83 11.30
CA TYR A 48 3.12 -17.38 11.80
C TYR A 48 2.07 -17.35 10.69
N GLU A 49 0.91 -17.90 10.98
CA GLU A 49 -0.30 -17.71 10.19
C GLU A 49 -1.10 -16.59 10.85
N ILE A 50 -1.40 -15.54 10.11
CA ILE A 50 -2.23 -14.44 10.63
C ILE A 50 -3.67 -14.98 10.67
N PRO A 51 -4.26 -15.21 11.86
CA PRO A 51 -5.49 -15.97 11.99
C PRO A 51 -6.69 -15.04 11.79
N VAL A 52 -6.71 -14.30 10.69
CA VAL A 52 -7.78 -13.36 10.35
C VAL A 52 -8.73 -14.04 9.38
N GLU A 53 -9.92 -14.38 9.86
CA GLU A 53 -11.02 -14.85 9.05
C GLU A 53 -11.92 -13.66 8.70
N VAL A 54 -12.22 -13.48 7.42
CA VAL A 54 -13.15 -12.45 6.93
C VAL A 54 -14.30 -13.14 6.22
N VAL A 55 -15.50 -13.01 6.79
CA VAL A 55 -16.74 -13.56 6.23
C VAL A 55 -17.61 -12.41 5.75
N LEU A 56 -17.99 -12.44 4.48
CA LEU A 56 -18.98 -11.52 3.93
C LEU A 56 -20.37 -11.93 4.43
N LEU A 57 -21.10 -10.97 4.99
CA LEU A 57 -22.44 -11.17 5.51
C LEU A 57 -23.51 -10.54 4.62
N ASP A 58 -23.22 -9.36 4.05
CA ASP A 58 -24.20 -8.59 3.28
C ASP A 58 -23.53 -7.57 2.36
N ILE A 59 -24.28 -7.04 1.40
CA ILE A 59 -23.84 -5.99 0.47
C ILE A 59 -24.94 -4.92 0.40
N SER A 60 -24.57 -3.64 0.42
CA SER A 60 -25.52 -2.53 0.23
C SER A 60 -26.12 -2.54 -1.17
N GLU A 61 -27.29 -1.88 -1.32
CA GLU A 61 -27.98 -1.78 -2.61
C GLU A 61 -27.12 -1.12 -3.71
N ASP A 62 -26.25 -0.18 -3.35
CA ASP A 62 -25.33 0.50 -4.27
C ASP A 62 -24.05 -0.31 -4.57
N GLY A 63 -23.85 -1.46 -3.93
CA GLY A 63 -22.70 -2.34 -4.15
C GLY A 63 -21.36 -1.81 -3.64
N ASN A 64 -21.34 -0.68 -2.93
CA ASN A 64 -20.12 -0.03 -2.45
C ASN A 64 -19.78 -0.38 -1.00
N TRP A 65 -20.74 -0.90 -0.24
CA TRP A 65 -20.56 -1.28 1.15
C TRP A 65 -20.76 -2.76 1.36
N TYR A 66 -19.80 -3.36 2.07
CA TYR A 66 -19.76 -4.78 2.33
C TYR A 66 -19.81 -4.98 3.84
N LYS A 67 -20.83 -5.68 4.32
CA LYS A 67 -20.91 -6.05 5.72
C LYS A 67 -20.04 -7.27 5.93
N VAL A 68 -19.01 -7.14 6.76
CA VAL A 68 -18.06 -8.21 7.02
C VAL A 68 -18.03 -8.55 8.50
N LYS A 69 -17.86 -9.83 8.79
CA LYS A 69 -17.43 -10.34 10.07
C LYS A 69 -15.94 -10.62 9.99
N ILE A 70 -15.17 -9.96 10.84
CA ILE A 70 -13.73 -10.19 10.98
C ILE A 70 -13.51 -10.88 12.32
N SER A 71 -12.93 -12.06 12.28
CA SER A 71 -12.52 -12.81 13.47
C SER A 71 -11.01 -12.94 13.45
N TYR A 72 -10.34 -12.55 14.54
CA TYR A 72 -8.91 -12.78 14.68
C TYR A 72 -8.51 -13.25 16.07
N GLY A 73 -7.54 -14.16 16.11
CA GLY A 73 -6.94 -14.69 17.34
C GLY A 73 -5.57 -14.09 17.63
N VAL A 74 -5.31 -13.75 18.89
CA VAL A 74 -3.96 -13.40 19.36
C VAL A 74 -3.70 -14.17 20.66
N GLY A 75 -2.88 -15.20 20.57
CA GLY A 75 -2.60 -16.10 21.71
C GLY A 75 -3.89 -16.80 22.20
N PRO A 76 -4.21 -16.77 23.51
CA PRO A 76 -5.43 -17.38 24.04
C PRO A 76 -6.69 -16.53 23.82
N PHE A 77 -6.58 -15.34 23.21
CA PHE A 77 -7.68 -14.41 23.02
C PHE A 77 -8.21 -14.46 21.59
N SER A 78 -9.53 -14.41 21.44
CA SER A 78 -10.22 -14.30 20.16
C SER A 78 -11.09 -13.04 20.15
N TYR A 79 -10.99 -12.26 19.09
CA TYR A 79 -11.80 -11.07 18.87
C TYR A 79 -12.67 -11.27 17.63
N THR A 80 -13.90 -10.76 17.68
CA THR A 80 -14.83 -10.78 16.55
C THR A 80 -15.48 -9.42 16.42
N PHE A 81 -15.44 -8.88 15.20
CA PHE A 81 -16.03 -7.60 14.85
C PHE A 81 -16.99 -7.80 13.69
N VAL A 82 -18.13 -7.11 13.74
CA VAL A 82 -19.10 -7.06 12.65
C VAL A 82 -19.30 -5.60 12.31
N GLY A 83 -19.10 -5.26 11.04
CA GLY A 83 -19.19 -3.89 10.57
C GLY A 83 -19.32 -3.80 9.07
N TRP A 84 -19.51 -2.56 8.59
CA TRP A 84 -19.53 -2.24 7.18
C TRP A 84 -18.16 -1.69 6.77
N THR A 85 -17.66 -2.15 5.63
CA THR A 85 -16.48 -1.58 4.98
C THR A 85 -16.85 -1.03 3.62
N HIS A 86 -16.29 0.13 3.27
CA HIS A 86 -16.50 0.77 1.98
C HIS A 86 -15.44 0.28 0.99
N ILE A 87 -15.88 -0.41 -0.04
CA ILE A 87 -15.04 -0.90 -1.13
C ILE A 87 -15.71 -0.50 -2.44
N PRO A 88 -15.27 0.58 -3.11
CA PRO A 88 -15.83 1.00 -4.39
C PRO A 88 -15.33 0.07 -5.52
N VAL A 89 -15.87 -1.15 -5.57
CA VAL A 89 -15.43 -2.18 -6.53
C VAL A 89 -15.66 -1.75 -7.98
N SER A 90 -16.70 -0.95 -8.23
CA SER A 90 -16.99 -0.32 -9.53
C SER A 90 -15.82 0.53 -10.05
N ASP A 91 -15.21 1.31 -9.17
CA ASP A 91 -14.14 2.24 -9.54
C ASP A 91 -12.83 1.49 -9.78
N ILE A 92 -12.52 0.52 -8.91
CA ILE A 92 -11.32 -0.34 -9.01
C ILE A 92 -11.36 -1.20 -10.28
N ARG A 93 -12.53 -1.70 -10.68
CA ARG A 93 -12.68 -2.50 -11.90
C ARG A 93 -12.50 -1.65 -13.15
N SER A 94 -13.00 -0.42 -13.13
CA SER A 94 -12.90 0.51 -14.27
C SER A 94 -11.44 0.93 -14.49
N GLN A 95 -10.72 1.29 -13.42
CA GLN A 95 -9.29 1.64 -13.50
C GLN A 95 -8.44 0.47 -14.03
N ARG A 96 -8.63 -0.75 -13.52
CA ARG A 96 -7.87 -1.92 -14.01
C ARG A 96 -8.18 -2.29 -15.46
N GLN A 97 -9.40 -2.05 -15.92
CA GLN A 97 -9.77 -2.29 -17.31
C GLN A 97 -9.11 -1.27 -18.25
N GLU A 98 -9.00 -0.02 -17.81
CA GLU A 98 -8.32 1.07 -18.53
C GLU A 98 -6.81 0.80 -18.64
N GLU A 99 -6.16 0.48 -17.51
CA GLU A 99 -4.75 0.09 -17.46
C GLU A 99 -4.44 -1.13 -18.34
N ALA A 100 -5.29 -2.17 -18.28
CA ALA A 100 -5.12 -3.35 -19.12
C ALA A 100 -5.31 -3.05 -20.62
N SER A 101 -6.18 -2.10 -20.96
CA SER A 101 -6.39 -1.64 -22.33
C SER A 101 -5.20 -0.83 -22.86
N GLU A 102 -4.61 0.04 -22.03
CA GLU A 102 -3.43 0.83 -22.36
C GLU A 102 -2.21 -0.07 -22.60
N VAL A 103 -1.95 -1.01 -21.68
CA VAL A 103 -0.84 -1.98 -21.82
C VAL A 103 -1.03 -2.86 -23.06
N ALA A 104 -2.24 -3.32 -23.34
CA ALA A 104 -2.54 -4.12 -24.54
C ALA A 104 -2.37 -3.32 -25.85
N THR A 105 -2.47 -2.00 -25.79
CA THR A 105 -2.25 -1.11 -26.93
C THR A 105 -0.76 -0.89 -27.17
N LEU A 106 0.01 -0.64 -26.10
CA LEU A 106 1.47 -0.46 -26.17
C LEU A 106 2.23 -1.72 -26.59
N LEU A 107 1.71 -2.92 -26.30
CA LEU A 107 2.31 -4.20 -26.72
C LEU A 107 2.03 -4.57 -28.19
N LYS A 108 1.15 -3.83 -28.88
CA LYS A 108 0.82 -4.05 -30.30
C LYS A 108 1.58 -3.14 -31.26
N GLU A 109 2.33 -2.16 -30.74
CA GLU A 109 3.26 -1.30 -31.49
C GLU A 109 4.69 -1.87 -31.45
#